data_AF-A0A6N4V4B9-F1
#
_entry.id   AF-A0A6N4V4B9-F1
#
_cell.length_a   1.000
_cell.length_b   1.000
_cell.length_c   1.000
_cell.angle_alpha   90.00
_cell.angle_beta   90.00
_cell.angle_gamma   90.00
#
_symmetry.space_group_name_H-M   'P 1'
#
loop_
_entity.id
_entity.type
_entity.pdbx_description
1 polymer ?
#
loop_
_entity_poly.entity_id
_entity_poly.type
_entity_poly.pdbx_seq_one_letter_code
_entity_poly.pdbx_strand_id
1 'polypeptide(L)'
;MIMGVVFVALLALTIVAFLVGGIPFPYSLVIAVIGAVALVLFPKIVYRTTWNRLHTRAMAGAMLCDVYPSTLPLPGTGGAAILLDTRMPDQLAAHIHNAFVIWAERVASDPAAVAHIADMFGTDLVRGAEELFGPQARGAFVAADRDASAGAWRLMLPEAAPADPHHPYRNGTLVTVNGPK
;
A
#
# COMPACT_ATOMS: atom_id res chain seq x y z
N MET A 1 1.24 7.98 13.76
CA MET A 1 2.53 8.02 14.46
C MET A 1 2.56 9.09 15.56
N ILE A 2 2.16 10.33 15.29
CA ILE A 2 2.15 11.46 16.25
C ILE A 2 1.38 11.15 17.55
N MET A 3 0.18 10.58 17.47
CA MET A 3 -0.62 10.21 18.66
C MET A 3 0.04 9.15 19.56
N GLY A 4 0.80 8.21 18.99
CA GLY A 4 1.53 7.21 19.78
C GLY A 4 2.69 7.81 20.56
N VAL A 5 3.38 8.78 19.96
CA VAL A 5 4.47 9.53 20.61
C VAL A 5 3.93 10.41 21.72
N VAL A 6 2.80 11.10 21.49
CA VAL A 6 2.12 11.92 22.52
C VAL A 6 1.68 11.05 23.71
N PHE A 7 1.16 9.85 23.44
CA PHE A 7 0.75 8.93 24.51
C PHE A 7 1.94 8.41 25.34
N VAL A 8 3.05 8.02 24.69
CA VAL A 8 4.27 7.60 25.40
C VAL A 8 4.87 8.75 26.20
N ALA A 9 4.87 9.97 25.66
CA ALA A 9 5.33 11.16 26.36
C ALA A 9 4.47 11.48 27.60
N LEU A 10 3.14 11.39 27.48
CA LEU A 10 2.22 11.59 28.61
C LEU A 10 2.38 10.51 29.69
N LEU A 11 2.60 9.26 29.29
CA LEU A 11 2.88 8.14 30.20
C LEU A 11 4.21 8.35 30.95
N ALA A 12 5.27 8.74 30.23
CA ALA A 12 6.56 9.05 30.85
C ALA A 12 6.45 10.22 31.83
N LEU A 13 5.67 11.26 31.49
CA LEU A 13 5.49 12.44 32.34
C LEU A 13 4.68 12.13 33.60
N THR A 14 3.69 11.22 33.52
CA THR A 14 2.95 10.73 34.71
C THR A 14 3.81 9.83 35.60
N ILE A 15 4.70 9.00 35.04
CA ILE A 15 5.66 8.20 35.81
C ILE A 15 6.67 9.11 36.54
N VAL A 16 7.17 10.16 35.88
CA VAL A 16 8.06 11.15 36.50
C VAL A 16 7.35 11.92 37.62
N ALA A 17 6.12 12.37 37.40
CA ALA A 17 5.33 13.05 38.43
C ALA A 17 5.04 12.17 39.67
N PHE A 18 4.89 10.86 39.46
CA PHE A 18 4.76 9.88 40.53
C PHE A 18 6.07 9.70 41.33
N LEU A 19 7.21 9.59 40.64
CA LEU A 19 8.53 9.43 41.27
C LEU A 19 8.96 10.66 42.10
N VAL A 20 8.54 11.87 41.68
CA VAL A 20 8.86 13.12 42.38
C VAL A 20 7.92 13.38 43.58
N GLY A 21 6.97 12.49 43.85
CA GLY A 21 6.11 12.55 45.04
C GLY A 21 5.00 13.62 44.99
N GLY A 22 4.69 14.16 43.81
CA GLY A 22 3.68 15.20 43.64
C GLY A 22 2.23 14.71 43.63
N ILE A 23 2.00 13.39 43.60
CA ILE A 23 0.67 12.78 43.46
C ILE A 23 0.37 11.91 44.70
N PRO A 24 -0.73 12.17 45.43
CA PRO A 24 -1.10 11.34 46.58
C PRO A 24 -1.37 9.88 46.15
N PHE A 25 -0.98 8.92 47.00
CA PHE A 25 -1.02 7.48 46.75
C PHE A 25 -2.30 6.89 46.12
N PRO A 26 -3.53 7.34 46.45
CA PRO A 26 -4.72 6.79 45.80
C PRO A 26 -4.83 7.20 44.31
N TYR A 27 -4.34 8.39 43.94
CA TYR A 27 -4.45 8.89 42.57
C TYR A 27 -3.42 8.27 41.64
N SER A 28 -2.23 7.95 42.13
CA SER A 28 -1.20 7.29 41.33
C SER A 28 -1.58 5.87 40.91
N LEU A 29 -2.23 5.11 41.79
CA LEU A 29 -2.72 3.77 41.49
C LEU A 29 -3.80 3.81 40.38
N VAL A 30 -4.73 4.76 40.47
CA VAL A 30 -5.77 4.96 39.45
C VAL A 30 -5.16 5.33 38.09
N ILE A 31 -4.20 6.26 38.07
CA ILE A 31 -3.51 6.65 36.84
C ILE A 31 -2.73 5.47 36.23
N ALA A 32 -2.03 4.68 37.05
CA ALA A 32 -1.29 3.51 36.60
C ALA A 32 -2.21 2.44 35.98
N VAL A 33 -3.36 2.18 36.61
CA VAL A 33 -4.35 1.22 36.09
C VAL A 33 -4.95 1.73 34.76
N ILE A 34 -5.33 3.00 34.68
CA ILE A 34 -5.85 3.60 33.43
C ILE A 34 -4.80 3.53 32.33
N GLY A 35 -3.54 3.87 32.64
CA GLY A 35 -2.43 3.79 31.71
C GLY A 35 -2.20 2.38 31.19
N ALA A 36 -2.21 1.37 32.07
CA ALA A 36 -2.06 -0.04 31.70
C ALA A 36 -3.22 -0.53 30.82
N VAL A 37 -4.46 -0.20 31.18
CA VAL A 37 -5.65 -0.55 30.39
C VAL A 37 -5.60 0.12 29.01
N ALA A 38 -5.24 1.40 28.95
CA ALA A 38 -5.08 2.12 27.69
C ALA A 38 -3.96 1.51 26.84
N LEU A 39 -2.83 1.12 27.43
CA LEU A 39 -1.70 0.52 26.71
C LEU A 39 -2.05 -0.86 26.11
N VAL A 40 -2.95 -1.61 26.75
CA VAL A 40 -3.44 -2.90 26.23
C VAL A 40 -4.57 -2.72 25.20
N LEU A 41 -5.51 -1.81 25.46
CA LEU A 41 -6.71 -1.65 24.61
C LEU A 41 -6.45 -0.78 23.39
N PHE A 42 -5.63 0.26 23.49
CA PHE A 42 -5.40 1.22 22.41
C PHE A 42 -4.83 0.55 21.16
N PRO A 43 -3.78 -0.30 21.22
CA PRO A 43 -3.30 -1.03 20.06
C PRO A 43 -4.37 -1.93 19.45
N LYS A 44 -5.19 -2.60 20.27
CA LYS A 44 -6.30 -3.44 19.79
C LYS A 44 -7.36 -2.63 19.07
N ILE A 45 -7.74 -1.47 19.59
CA ILE A 45 -8.73 -0.58 18.97
C ILE A 45 -8.18 -0.04 17.65
N VAL A 46 -6.95 0.46 17.63
CA VAL A 46 -6.32 0.99 16.41
C VAL A 46 -6.16 -0.12 15.37
N TYR A 47 -5.65 -1.29 15.76
CA TYR A 47 -5.51 -2.45 14.88
C TYR A 47 -6.86 -2.88 14.31
N ARG A 48 -7.89 -2.99 15.14
CA ARG A 48 -9.26 -3.34 14.69
C ARG A 48 -9.82 -2.30 13.73
N THR A 49 -9.60 -1.02 13.98
CA THR A 49 -10.10 0.05 13.11
C THR A 49 -9.40 0.02 11.75
N THR A 50 -8.08 -0.15 11.74
CA THR A 50 -7.29 -0.29 10.50
C THR A 50 -7.67 -1.56 9.75
N TRP A 51 -7.83 -2.68 10.46
CA TRP A 51 -8.26 -3.95 9.88
C TRP A 51 -9.65 -3.84 9.26
N ASN A 52 -10.61 -3.21 9.94
CA ASN A 52 -11.94 -2.98 9.41
C ASN A 52 -11.88 -2.14 8.12
N ARG A 53 -11.03 -1.11 8.07
CA ARG A 53 -10.86 -0.30 6.85
C ARG A 53 -10.29 -1.11 5.69
N LEU A 54 -9.25 -1.91 5.95
CA LEU A 54 -8.67 -2.79 4.93
C LEU A 54 -9.68 -3.84 4.47
N HIS A 55 -10.41 -4.45 5.40
CA HIS A 55 -11.45 -5.43 5.12
C HIS A 55 -12.58 -4.82 4.29
N THR A 56 -13.08 -3.63 4.64
CA THR A 56 -14.12 -2.95 3.85
C THR A 56 -13.62 -2.62 2.45
N ARG A 57 -12.39 -2.10 2.31
CA ARG A 57 -11.78 -1.85 0.99
C ARG A 57 -11.62 -3.15 0.21
N ALA A 58 -11.27 -4.24 0.89
CA ALA A 58 -11.11 -5.53 0.25
C ALA A 58 -12.46 -6.09 -0.25
N MET A 59 -13.52 -5.93 0.53
CA MET A 59 -14.88 -6.31 0.11
C MET A 59 -15.45 -5.40 -0.98
N ALA A 60 -15.00 -4.15 -1.05
CA ALA A 60 -15.39 -3.21 -2.11
C ALA A 60 -14.81 -3.57 -3.49
N GLY A 61 -13.77 -4.41 -3.52
CA GLY A 61 -13.19 -4.90 -4.78
C GLY A 61 -11.69 -5.11 -4.70
N ALA A 62 -11.18 -5.88 -3.73
CA ALA A 62 -9.78 -6.29 -3.80
C ALA A 62 -9.53 -7.11 -5.06
N MET A 63 -8.34 -6.94 -5.64
CA MET A 63 -7.84 -7.75 -6.73
C MET A 63 -6.55 -8.44 -6.27
N LEU A 64 -6.47 -9.75 -6.46
CA LEU A 64 -5.23 -10.49 -6.24
C LEU A 64 -4.46 -10.50 -7.55
N CYS A 65 -3.24 -9.98 -7.53
CA CYS A 65 -2.40 -9.85 -8.71
C CYS A 65 -1.12 -10.67 -8.59
N ASP A 66 -0.77 -11.33 -9.69
CA ASP A 66 0.57 -11.86 -9.92
C ASP A 66 1.53 -10.70 -10.20
N VAL A 67 2.70 -10.74 -9.58
CA VAL A 67 3.74 -9.70 -9.70
C VAL A 67 4.83 -10.13 -10.65
N TYR A 68 5.12 -9.27 -11.61
CA TYR A 68 6.26 -9.38 -12.50
C TYR A 68 7.12 -8.11 -12.35
N PRO A 69 8.38 -8.23 -11.89
CA PRO A 69 9.25 -7.08 -11.80
C PRO A 69 9.50 -6.49 -13.19
N SER A 70 9.51 -5.16 -13.28
CA SER A 70 9.72 -4.44 -14.53
C SER A 70 11.00 -3.62 -14.47
N THR A 71 11.66 -3.47 -15.62
CA THR A 71 12.81 -2.58 -15.80
C THR A 71 12.38 -1.13 -16.05
N LEU A 72 11.07 -0.84 -16.03
CA LEU A 72 10.55 0.50 -16.27
C LEU A 72 11.13 1.50 -15.26
N PRO A 73 11.83 2.55 -15.72
CA PRO A 73 12.41 3.53 -14.82
C PRO A 73 11.33 4.51 -14.32
N LEU A 74 10.78 4.23 -13.14
CA LEU A 74 9.87 5.15 -12.43
C LEU A 74 10.67 5.95 -11.37
N PRO A 75 10.97 7.24 -11.60
CA PRO A 75 11.78 8.03 -10.68
C PRO A 75 11.11 8.17 -9.31
N GLY A 76 11.90 8.10 -8.23
CA GLY A 76 11.44 8.28 -6.86
C GLY A 76 10.72 7.07 -6.23
N THR A 77 10.44 6.01 -6.99
CA THR A 77 9.67 4.84 -6.51
C THR A 77 10.54 3.66 -6.06
N GLY A 78 11.78 3.60 -6.55
CA GLY A 78 12.73 2.52 -6.21
C GLY A 78 12.48 1.21 -6.94
N GLY A 79 11.48 1.12 -7.82
CA GLY A 79 11.17 -0.05 -8.64
C GLY A 79 9.77 0.00 -9.21
N ALA A 80 9.57 -0.66 -10.36
CA ALA A 80 8.27 -0.80 -11.00
C ALA A 80 7.91 -2.28 -11.13
N ALA A 81 6.62 -2.59 -11.00
CA ALA A 81 6.10 -3.92 -11.23
C ALA A 81 4.90 -3.89 -12.16
N ILE A 82 4.79 -4.93 -12.98
CA ILE A 82 3.58 -5.26 -13.72
C ILE A 82 2.74 -6.17 -12.82
N LEU A 83 1.50 -5.78 -12.58
CA LEU A 83 0.55 -6.53 -11.79
C LEU A 83 -0.54 -7.06 -12.72
N LEU A 84 -0.74 -8.37 -12.75
CA LEU A 84 -1.76 -9.02 -13.57
C LEU A 84 -2.81 -9.65 -12.67
N ASP A 85 -4.10 -9.36 -12.87
CA ASP A 85 -5.18 -10.02 -12.16
C ASP A 85 -5.06 -11.54 -12.31
N THR A 86 -5.04 -12.26 -11.20
CA THR A 86 -5.01 -13.73 -11.17
C THR A 86 -6.25 -14.39 -11.80
N ARG A 87 -7.33 -13.63 -12.02
CA ARG A 87 -8.53 -14.09 -12.73
C ARG A 87 -8.42 -13.96 -14.25
N MET A 88 -7.38 -13.29 -14.75
CA MET A 88 -7.15 -13.11 -16.17
C MET A 88 -6.78 -14.46 -16.82
N PRO A 89 -7.29 -14.78 -18.02
CA PRO A 89 -6.87 -15.98 -18.74
C PRO A 89 -5.35 -15.97 -18.99
N ASP A 90 -4.67 -17.09 -18.71
CA ASP A 90 -3.20 -17.20 -18.80
C ASP A 90 -2.63 -16.73 -20.14
N GLN A 91 -3.32 -17.03 -21.24
CA GLN A 91 -2.89 -16.61 -22.58
C GLN A 91 -2.93 -15.08 -22.74
N LEU A 92 -3.97 -14.43 -22.20
CA LEU A 92 -4.09 -12.97 -22.23
C LEU A 92 -3.07 -12.33 -21.28
N ALA A 93 -2.88 -12.89 -20.09
CA ALA A 93 -1.88 -12.44 -19.14
C ALA A 93 -0.46 -12.51 -19.74
N ALA A 94 -0.10 -13.62 -20.38
CA ALA A 94 1.17 -13.77 -21.07
C ALA A 94 1.33 -12.77 -22.23
N HIS A 95 0.26 -12.55 -23.01
CA HIS A 95 0.28 -11.58 -24.09
C HIS A 95 0.53 -10.15 -23.60
N ILE A 96 -0.20 -9.72 -22.57
CA ILE A 96 -0.07 -8.39 -21.97
C ILE A 96 1.30 -8.24 -21.30
N HIS A 97 1.77 -9.25 -20.57
CA HIS A 97 3.10 -9.26 -19.97
C HIS A 97 4.19 -9.02 -21.02
N ASN A 98 4.15 -9.76 -22.13
CA ASN A 98 5.11 -9.59 -23.21
C ASN A 98 5.04 -8.20 -23.85
N ALA A 99 3.83 -7.66 -24.05
CA ALA A 99 3.66 -6.30 -24.56
C ALA A 99 4.28 -5.26 -23.60
N PHE A 100 4.11 -5.44 -22.30
CA PHE A 100 4.72 -4.59 -21.28
C PHE A 100 6.24 -4.67 -21.27
N VAL A 101 6.82 -5.87 -21.36
CA VAL A 101 8.27 -6.05 -21.40
C VAL A 101 8.87 -5.30 -22.59
N ILE A 102 8.32 -5.51 -23.79
CA ILE A 102 8.77 -4.83 -25.01
C ILE A 102 8.62 -3.31 -24.89
N TRP A 103 7.51 -2.83 -24.34
CA TRP A 103 7.27 -1.41 -24.14
C TRP A 103 8.23 -0.80 -23.12
N ALA A 104 8.44 -1.45 -21.97
CA ALA A 104 9.34 -0.98 -20.92
C ALA A 104 10.80 -0.92 -21.40
N GLU A 105 11.25 -1.91 -22.18
CA GLU A 105 12.58 -1.89 -22.80
C GLU A 105 12.74 -0.70 -23.76
N ARG A 106 11.72 -0.43 -24.59
CA ARG A 106 11.73 0.74 -25.49
C ARG A 106 11.77 2.05 -24.72
N VAL A 107 10.95 2.20 -23.69
CA VAL A 107 10.98 3.38 -22.82
C VAL A 107 12.35 3.55 -22.17
N ALA A 108 12.93 2.48 -21.62
CA ALA A 108 14.24 2.54 -20.97
C ALA A 108 15.38 2.92 -21.94
N SER A 109 15.22 2.64 -23.23
CA SER A 109 16.22 2.98 -24.26
C SER A 109 16.20 4.45 -24.71
N ASP A 110 15.16 5.21 -24.38
CA ASP A 110 14.99 6.61 -24.79
C ASP A 110 14.81 7.53 -23.57
N PRO A 111 15.81 8.38 -23.23
CA PRO A 111 15.71 9.31 -22.10
C PRO A 111 14.52 10.27 -22.17
N ALA A 112 14.08 10.67 -23.37
CA ALA A 112 12.92 11.53 -23.54
C ALA A 112 11.63 10.78 -23.18
N ALA A 113 11.53 9.50 -23.58
CA ALA A 113 10.43 8.62 -23.19
C ALA A 113 10.42 8.39 -21.66
N VAL A 114 11.57 8.19 -21.03
CA VAL A 114 11.66 8.06 -19.56
C VAL A 114 11.10 9.31 -18.85
N ALA A 115 11.51 10.50 -19.29
CA ALA A 115 11.00 11.74 -18.71
C ALA A 115 9.49 11.90 -18.92
N HIS A 116 8.98 11.52 -20.09
CA HIS A 116 7.55 11.56 -20.37
C HIS A 116 6.76 10.56 -19.51
N ILE A 117 7.27 9.35 -19.30
CA ILE A 117 6.64 8.37 -18.42
C ILE A 117 6.64 8.83 -16.96
N ALA A 118 7.73 9.45 -16.50
CA ALA A 118 7.78 10.05 -15.17
C ALA A 118 6.68 11.11 -14.97
N ASP A 119 6.51 12.00 -15.96
CA ASP A 119 5.44 13.02 -15.95
C ASP A 119 4.05 12.38 -16.02
N MET A 120 3.89 11.35 -16.85
CA MET A 120 2.63 10.61 -16.99
C MET A 120 2.20 9.97 -15.67
N PHE A 121 3.10 9.31 -14.95
CA PHE A 121 2.79 8.72 -13.64
C PHE A 121 2.59 9.79 -12.58
N GLY A 122 3.32 10.92 -12.63
CA GLY A 122 3.16 12.02 -11.69
C GLY A 122 3.26 11.55 -10.24
N THR A 123 2.17 11.67 -9.49
CA THR A 123 2.05 11.17 -8.10
C THR A 123 1.31 9.85 -7.97
N ASP A 124 0.77 9.31 -9.07
CA ASP A 124 -0.01 8.08 -9.06
C ASP A 124 0.90 6.88 -8.80
N LEU A 125 0.50 6.03 -7.86
CA LEU A 125 1.29 4.84 -7.49
C LEU A 125 0.98 3.64 -8.39
N VAL A 126 -0.20 3.63 -9.01
CA VAL A 126 -0.68 2.53 -9.85
C VAL A 126 -1.37 3.11 -11.08
N ARG A 127 -1.16 2.51 -12.24
CA ARG A 127 -1.84 2.87 -13.48
C ARG A 127 -2.37 1.63 -14.18
N GLY A 128 -3.59 1.74 -14.70
CA GLY A 128 -4.20 0.68 -15.50
C GLY A 128 -3.47 0.51 -16.84
N ALA A 129 -3.21 -0.72 -17.23
CA ALA A 129 -2.62 -1.04 -18.52
C ALA A 129 -3.55 -0.65 -19.68
N GLU A 130 -4.84 -0.53 -19.44
CA GLU A 130 -5.81 -0.08 -20.43
C GLU A 130 -5.60 1.36 -20.88
N GLU A 131 -4.96 2.20 -20.05
CA GLU A 131 -4.57 3.56 -20.44
C GLU A 131 -3.38 3.54 -21.44
N LEU A 132 -2.56 2.49 -21.40
CA LEU A 132 -1.35 2.36 -22.21
C LEU A 132 -1.59 1.55 -23.48
N PHE A 133 -2.32 0.43 -23.37
CA PHE A 133 -2.52 -0.53 -24.44
C PHE A 133 -3.95 -0.59 -24.94
N GLY A 134 -4.91 0.04 -24.25
CA GLY A 134 -6.33 0.04 -24.62
C GLY A 134 -7.18 -0.97 -23.84
N PRO A 135 -8.51 -0.98 -24.05
CA PRO A 135 -9.49 -1.66 -23.19
C PRO A 135 -9.25 -3.16 -22.95
N GLN A 136 -8.61 -3.84 -23.90
CA GLN A 136 -8.28 -5.27 -23.81
C GLN A 136 -7.21 -5.59 -22.76
N ALA A 137 -6.46 -4.59 -22.29
CA ALA A 137 -5.48 -4.75 -21.22
C ALA A 137 -6.06 -4.55 -19.81
N ARG A 138 -7.39 -4.37 -19.70
CA ARG A 138 -8.06 -4.21 -18.41
C ARG A 138 -7.77 -5.40 -17.48
N GLY A 139 -7.44 -5.09 -16.23
CA GLY A 139 -7.03 -6.08 -15.24
C GLY A 139 -5.51 -6.29 -15.17
N ALA A 140 -4.74 -5.60 -16.01
CA ALA A 140 -3.30 -5.44 -15.85
C ALA A 140 -2.99 -4.01 -15.39
N PHE A 141 -1.92 -3.86 -14.62
CA PHE A 141 -1.52 -2.58 -14.05
C PHE A 141 0.00 -2.46 -14.03
N VAL A 142 0.49 -1.23 -14.00
CA VAL A 142 1.87 -0.92 -13.59
C VAL A 142 1.81 -0.19 -12.28
N ALA A 143 2.64 -0.60 -11.34
CA ALA A 143 2.72 0.05 -10.05
C ALA A 143 4.16 0.32 -9.63
N ALA A 144 4.31 1.38 -8.83
CA ALA A 144 5.46 1.61 -8.01
C ALA A 144 5.54 0.50 -6.94
N ASP A 145 6.50 -0.42 -7.09
CA ASP A 145 6.72 -1.51 -6.13
C ASP A 145 8.21 -1.81 -6.05
N ARG A 146 8.84 -1.25 -5.02
CA ARG A 146 10.27 -1.43 -4.74
C ARG A 146 10.63 -2.85 -4.34
N ASP A 147 9.69 -3.57 -3.72
CA ASP A 147 9.90 -4.90 -3.17
C ASP A 147 9.31 -5.98 -4.09
N ALA A 148 9.16 -5.67 -5.37
CA ALA A 148 8.63 -6.57 -6.37
C ALA A 148 9.59 -7.73 -6.62
N SER A 149 9.10 -8.95 -6.46
CA SER A 149 9.82 -10.17 -6.80
C SER A 149 8.98 -11.03 -7.73
N ALA A 150 9.65 -11.69 -8.68
CA ALA A 150 8.98 -12.55 -9.64
C ALA A 150 8.24 -13.67 -8.91
N GLY A 151 6.96 -13.87 -9.24
CA GLY A 151 6.13 -14.89 -8.64
C GLY A 151 5.55 -14.54 -7.27
N ALA A 152 5.80 -13.32 -6.76
CA ALA A 152 5.07 -12.81 -5.61
C ALA A 152 3.61 -12.49 -5.95
N TRP A 153 2.79 -12.41 -4.91
CA TRP A 153 1.42 -11.93 -5.00
C TRP A 153 1.26 -10.59 -4.29
N ARG A 154 0.46 -9.72 -4.91
CA ARG A 154 -0.02 -8.47 -4.28
C ARG A 154 -1.53 -8.49 -4.25
N LEU A 155 -2.09 -8.19 -3.08
CA LEU A 155 -3.49 -7.83 -2.96
C LEU A 155 -3.59 -6.32 -3.19
N MET A 156 -4.16 -5.94 -4.33
CA MET A 156 -4.42 -4.55 -4.67
C MET A 156 -5.78 -4.15 -4.11
N LEU A 157 -5.77 -3.13 -3.26
CA LEU A 157 -6.97 -2.58 -2.63
C LEU A 157 -7.36 -1.27 -3.31
N PRO A 158 -8.64 -1.07 -3.65
CA PRO A 158 -9.11 0.19 -4.23
C PRO A 158 -8.91 1.33 -3.23
N GLU A 159 -8.77 2.55 -3.70
CA GLU A 159 -8.73 3.76 -2.88
C GLU A 159 -9.96 3.83 -1.96
N ALA A 160 -9.79 4.40 -0.76
CA ALA A 160 -10.89 4.47 0.21
C ALA A 160 -12.04 5.38 -0.27
N ALA A 161 -11.71 6.42 -1.03
CA ALA A 161 -12.62 7.35 -1.67
C ALA A 161 -12.03 7.73 -3.04
N PRO A 162 -12.20 6.88 -4.07
CA PRO A 162 -11.57 7.11 -5.36
C PRO A 162 -12.07 8.41 -5.97
N ALA A 163 -11.14 9.25 -6.43
CA ALA A 163 -11.48 10.49 -7.13
C ALA A 163 -12.24 10.21 -8.44
N ASP A 164 -11.93 9.08 -9.09
CA ASP A 164 -12.64 8.56 -10.26
C ASP A 164 -13.11 7.11 -9.99
N PRO A 165 -14.42 6.85 -9.94
CA PRO A 165 -14.97 5.51 -9.77
C PRO A 165 -14.55 4.50 -10.86
N HIS A 166 -14.16 4.97 -12.05
CA HIS A 166 -13.71 4.10 -13.14
C HIS A 166 -12.24 3.66 -13.00
N HIS A 167 -11.45 4.38 -12.19
CA HIS A 167 -10.04 4.08 -11.94
C HIS A 167 -9.78 3.94 -10.43
N PRO A 168 -10.45 3.01 -9.73
CA PRO A 168 -10.46 2.95 -8.27
C PRO A 168 -9.10 2.54 -7.68
N TYR A 169 -8.14 2.11 -8.49
CA TYR A 169 -6.84 1.63 -8.04
C TYR A 169 -5.70 2.62 -8.24
N ARG A 170 -5.92 3.81 -8.83
CA ARG A 170 -4.85 4.76 -9.19
C ARG A 170 -3.93 5.12 -8.02
N ASN A 171 -4.52 5.33 -6.84
CA ASN A 171 -3.83 5.48 -5.56
C ASN A 171 -4.16 4.33 -4.60
N GLY A 172 -4.39 3.15 -5.17
CA GLY A 172 -4.69 1.93 -4.46
C GLY A 172 -3.53 1.51 -3.54
N THR A 173 -3.85 0.67 -2.56
CA THR A 173 -2.84 0.15 -1.65
C THR A 173 -2.45 -1.26 -2.09
N LEU A 174 -1.16 -1.50 -2.29
CA LEU A 174 -0.62 -2.83 -2.53
C LEU A 174 -0.25 -3.47 -1.19
N VAL A 175 -0.78 -4.67 -0.95
CA VAL A 175 -0.46 -5.47 0.23
C VAL A 175 0.24 -6.74 -0.21
N THR A 176 1.42 -7.00 0.34
CA THR A 176 2.15 -8.26 0.13
C THR A 176 1.36 -9.43 0.67
N VAL A 177 1.13 -10.43 -0.18
CA VAL A 177 0.51 -11.70 0.23
C VAL A 177 1.61 -12.75 0.31
N ASN A 178 1.86 -13.25 1.52
CA ASN A 178 2.77 -14.36 1.74
C ASN A 178 1.96 -15.67 1.64
N GLY A 179 2.22 -16.47 0.61
CA GLY A 179 1.57 -17.75 0.40
C GLY A 179 2.32 -18.62 -0.61
N PRO A 180 2.12 -19.96 -0.60
CA PRO A 180 2.65 -20.82 -1.64
C PRO A 180 1.93 -20.54 -2.96
N LYS A 181 2.70 -20.39 -4.04
CA LYS A 181 2.19 -20.37 -5.41
C LYS A 181 2.05 -21.79 -5.94
#